data_AF-A0A3E0QIH4-F1
#
_entry.id   AF-A0A3E0QIH4-F1
#
_cell.length_a   1.000
_cell.length_b   1.000
_cell.length_c   1.000
_cell.angle_alpha   90.00
_cell.angle_beta   90.00
_cell.angle_gamma   90.00
#
_symmetry.space_group_name_H-M   'P 1'
#
loop_
_entity.id
_entity.type
_entity.pdbx_description
1 polymer ?
#
loop_
_entity_poly.entity_id
_entity_poly.type
_entity_poly.pdbx_seq_one_letter_code
_entity_poly.pdbx_strand_id
1 'polypeptide(L)'
;MAEIKKLKLVMIVDDNEIDRYIAKRVILKNNFAEKVLEMDSAMTAIDYFKKINISEDNLPDLIFLDIRMPAMDGFEFLKEYEKLD
;
A
#
# COMPACT_ATOMS: atom_id res chain seq x y z
N MET A 1 -22.65 -8.55 -17.38
CA MET A 1 -22.17 -8.28 -16.01
C MET A 1 -20.74 -7.79 -16.16
N ALA A 2 -20.39 -6.63 -15.60
CA ALA A 2 -19.01 -6.14 -15.68
C ALA A 2 -18.13 -7.01 -14.76
N GLU A 3 -17.10 -7.63 -15.32
CA GLU A 3 -16.10 -8.36 -14.56
C GLU A 3 -15.26 -7.34 -13.80
N ILE A 4 -15.37 -7.31 -12.47
CA ILE A 4 -14.50 -6.46 -11.64
C ILE A 4 -13.11 -7.07 -11.72
N LYS A 5 -12.21 -6.40 -12.44
CA LYS A 5 -10.83 -6.84 -12.60
C LYS A 5 -10.15 -6.90 -11.23
N LYS A 6 -9.68 -8.08 -10.87
CA LYS A 6 -8.89 -8.31 -9.66
C LYS A 6 -7.56 -7.55 -9.74
N LEU A 7 -7.18 -6.86 -8.67
CA LEU A 7 -5.89 -6.18 -8.59
C LEU A 7 -4.77 -7.21 -8.39
N LYS A 8 -3.58 -6.98 -8.97
CA LYS A 8 -2.43 -7.85 -8.75
C LYS A 8 -1.85 -7.61 -7.36
N LEU A 9 -1.60 -6.36 -7.01
CA LEU A 9 -0.93 -5.98 -5.78
C LEU A 9 -1.60 -4.77 -5.13
N VAL A 10 -1.99 -4.92 -3.87
CA VAL A 10 -2.45 -3.81 -3.03
C VAL A 10 -1.44 -3.58 -1.91
N MET A 11 -1.12 -2.32 -1.64
CA MET A 11 -0.30 -1.92 -0.50
C MET A 11 -1.18 -1.32 0.60
N ILE A 12 -0.86 -1.60 1.86
CA ILE A 12 -1.46 -0.98 3.04
C ILE A 12 -0.34 -0.29 3.81
N VAL A 13 -0.50 0.99 4.12
CA VAL A 13 0.44 1.81 4.88
C VAL A 13 -0.32 2.40 6.06
N ASP A 14 -0.08 1.86 7.25
CA ASP A 14 -0.80 2.21 8.48
C ASP A 14 0.10 1.80 9.66
N ASP A 15 0.22 2.58 10.73
CA ASP A 15 1.09 2.23 11.87
C ASP A 15 0.45 1.24 12.86
N ASN A 16 -0.87 1.07 12.80
CA ASN A 16 -1.60 0.13 13.64
C ASN A 16 -1.61 -1.29 13.05
N GLU A 17 -0.96 -2.21 13.75
CA GLU A 17 -0.88 -3.63 13.35
C GLU A 17 -2.25 -4.30 13.22
N ILE A 18 -3.20 -3.98 14.10
CA ILE A 18 -4.53 -4.58 14.09
C ILE A 18 -5.30 -4.13 12.85
N ASP A 19 -5.23 -2.84 12.51
CA ASP A 19 -5.93 -2.27 11.36
C ASP A 19 -5.34 -2.82 10.05
N ARG A 20 -4.01 -2.89 9.94
CA ARG A 20 -3.32 -3.56 8.82
C ARG A 20 -3.78 -5.02 8.66
N TYR A 21 -3.80 -5.78 9.76
CA TYR A 21 -4.21 -7.19 9.73
C TYR A 21 -5.65 -7.35 9.26
N ILE A 22 -6.59 -6.55 9.78
CA ILE A 22 -8.00 -6.61 9.40
C ILE A 22 -8.17 -6.24 7.92
N ALA A 23 -7.57 -5.14 7.47
CA ALA A 23 -7.65 -4.68 6.10
C ALA A 23 -7.12 -5.74 5.11
N LYS A 24 -5.95 -6.33 5.38
CA LYS A 24 -5.39 -7.43 4.59
C LYS A 24 -6.34 -8.62 4.51
N ARG A 25 -6.90 -9.04 5.65
CA ARG A 25 -7.85 -10.18 5.71
C ARG A 25 -9.09 -9.90 4.88
N VAL A 26 -9.63 -8.69 4.94
CA VAL A 26 -10.81 -8.29 4.16
C VAL A 26 -10.49 -8.29 2.66
N ILE A 27 -9.36 -7.72 2.24
CA ILE A 27 -8.94 -7.67 0.83
C ILE A 27 -8.80 -9.08 0.25
N LEU A 28 -8.08 -9.96 0.95
CA LEU A 28 -7.83 -11.33 0.47
C LEU A 28 -9.10 -12.18 0.48
N LYS A 29 -9.93 -12.09 1.52
CA LYS A 29 -11.17 -12.88 1.64
C LYS A 29 -12.19 -12.54 0.56
N ASN A 30 -12.24 -11.28 0.12
CA ASN A 30 -13.15 -10.84 -0.94
C ASN A 30 -12.54 -10.97 -2.35
N ASN A 31 -11.37 -11.62 -2.48
CA ASN A 31 -10.67 -11.80 -3.75
C ASN A 31 -10.42 -10.48 -4.50
N PHE A 32 -10.25 -9.38 -3.76
CA PHE A 32 -10.07 -8.03 -4.31
C PHE A 32 -8.68 -7.84 -4.92
N ALA A 33 -7.67 -8.48 -4.34
CA ALA A 33 -6.29 -8.47 -4.82
C ALA A 33 -5.65 -9.88 -4.78
N GLU A 34 -4.64 -10.14 -5.61
CA GLU A 34 -3.87 -11.39 -5.54
C GLU A 34 -2.88 -11.37 -4.38
N LYS A 35 -2.26 -10.22 -4.15
CA LYS A 35 -1.27 -10.01 -3.08
C LYS A 35 -1.58 -8.73 -2.32
N VAL A 36 -1.20 -8.74 -1.04
CA VAL A 36 -1.23 -7.57 -0.17
C VAL A 36 0.15 -7.38 0.44
N LEU A 37 0.67 -6.17 0.32
CA LEU A 37 1.92 -5.71 0.92
C LEU A 37 1.59 -4.77 2.08
N GLU A 38 2.22 -4.98 3.22
CA GLU A 38 1.96 -4.22 4.45
C GLU A 38 3.20 -3.40 4.80
N MET A 39 2.98 -2.12 5.12
CA MET A 39 3.99 -1.17 5.60
C MET A 39 3.47 -0.56 6.90
N ASP A 40 4.33 -0.53 7.91
CA ASP A 40 4.03 -0.02 9.25
C ASP A 40 4.25 1.49 9.40
N SER A 41 4.73 2.16 8.36
CA SER A 41 4.96 3.60 8.35
C SER A 41 5.10 4.12 6.93
N ALA A 42 4.92 5.43 6.77
CA ALA A 42 5.23 6.12 5.52
C ALA A 42 6.70 5.92 5.08
N MET A 43 7.64 5.88 6.04
CA MET A 43 9.06 5.71 5.72
C MET A 43 9.35 4.34 5.10
N THR A 44 8.79 3.25 5.66
CA THR A 44 9.00 1.90 5.10
C THR A 44 8.38 1.76 3.72
N ALA A 45 7.26 2.43 3.46
CA ALA A 45 6.65 2.52 2.14
C ALA A 45 7.53 3.27 1.12
N ILE A 46 8.07 4.44 1.47
CA ILE A 46 8.99 5.19 0.59
C ILE A 46 10.27 4.39 0.30
N ASP A 47 10.84 3.76 1.32
CA ASP A 47 12.03 2.91 1.17
C ASP A 47 11.77 1.72 0.24
N TYR A 48 10.56 1.17 0.27
CA TYR A 48 10.15 0.14 -0.68
C TYR A 48 10.21 0.67 -2.11
N PHE A 49 9.57 1.80 -2.40
CA PHE A 49 9.56 2.38 -3.74
C PHE A 49 10.96 2.75 -4.24
N LYS A 50 11.87 3.19 -3.36
CA LYS A 50 13.27 3.48 -3.71
C LYS A 50 14.09 2.22 -4.06
N LYS A 51 13.69 1.05 -3.55
CA LYS A 51 14.44 -0.21 -3.69
C LYS A 51 13.90 -1.12 -4.79
N ILE A 52 12.62 -1.02 -5.12
CA ILE A 52 12.04 -1.86 -6.17
C ILE A 52 12.58 -1.46 -7.54
N ASN A 53 12.79 -2.45 -8.40
CA ASN A 53 12.78 -2.19 -9.83
C ASN A 53 11.32 -2.01 -10.24
N ILE A 54 11.00 -0.89 -10.90
CA ILE A 54 9.66 -0.59 -11.41
C ILE A 54 9.35 -1.57 -12.55
N SER A 55 8.88 -2.75 -12.17
CA SER A 55 8.25 -3.75 -13.04
C SER A 55 6.77 -3.87 -12.65
N GLU A 56 5.94 -4.33 -13.58
CA GLU A 56 4.48 -4.47 -13.36
C GLU A 56 4.09 -5.32 -12.14
N ASP A 57 5.00 -6.15 -11.63
CA ASP A 57 4.69 -7.09 -10.54
C ASP A 57 5.07 -6.55 -9.15
N ASN A 58 5.87 -5.48 -9.08
CA ASN A 58 6.31 -4.88 -7.81
C ASN A 58 5.65 -3.52 -7.53
N LEU A 59 5.03 -2.90 -8.53
CA LEU A 59 4.29 -1.67 -8.34
C LEU A 59 2.85 -2.01 -7.89
N PRO A 60 2.37 -1.49 -6.74
CA PRO A 60 1.00 -1.71 -6.30
C PRO A 60 0.02 -0.98 -7.22
N ASP A 61 -1.09 -1.65 -7.55
CA ASP A 61 -2.21 -1.06 -8.30
C ASP A 61 -3.02 -0.06 -7.45
N LEU A 62 -2.98 -0.24 -6.12
CA LEU A 62 -3.70 0.59 -5.15
C LEU A 62 -2.96 0.61 -3.81
N ILE A 63 -2.94 1.77 -3.16
CA ILE A 63 -2.39 1.98 -1.82
C ILE A 63 -3.53 2.42 -0.89
N PHE A 64 -3.76 1.69 0.20
CA PHE A 64 -4.53 2.14 1.35
C PHE A 64 -3.58 2.84 2.31
N LEU A 65 -3.70 4.16 2.41
CA LEU A 65 -2.79 5.02 3.17
C LEU A 65 -3.52 5.62 4.36
N ASP A 66 -3.03 5.35 5.57
CA ASP A 66 -3.44 6.12 6.74
C ASP A 66 -2.88 7.54 6.67
N ILE A 67 -3.68 8.50 7.12
CA ILE A 67 -3.31 9.90 7.16
C ILE A 67 -2.52 10.20 8.43
N ARG A 68 -2.83 9.55 9.55
CA ARG A 68 -2.33 9.94 10.88
C ARG A 68 -1.31 8.95 11.43
N MET A 69 -0.13 8.96 10.85
CA MET A 69 1.00 8.16 11.32
C MET A 69 2.03 9.01 12.08
N PRO A 70 2.79 8.42 13.02
CA PRO A 70 3.90 9.09 13.70
C PRO A 70 5.08 9.35 12.75
N ALA A 71 5.85 10.41 13.07
CA ALA A 71 7.05 10.88 12.35
C ALA A 71 6.83 11.41 10.92
N MET A 72 6.06 10.70 10.09
CA MET A 72 5.69 11.15 8.75
C MET A 72 4.22 10.80 8.51
N ASP A 73 3.42 11.82 8.23
CA ASP A 73 1.98 11.65 7.99
C ASP A 73 1.69 11.22 6.53
N GLY A 74 0.45 10.86 6.24
CA GLY A 74 0.06 10.41 4.90
C GLY A 74 0.20 11.49 3.82
N PHE A 75 0.09 12.78 4.16
CA PHE A 75 0.30 13.86 3.20
C PHE A 75 1.78 14.09 2.91
N GLU A 76 2.63 13.98 3.92
CA GLU A 76 4.08 13.99 3.76
C GLU A 76 4.56 12.81 2.94
N PHE A 77 4.00 11.61 3.15
CA PHE A 77 4.22 10.46 2.27
C PHE A 77 3.93 10.80 0.81
N LEU A 78 2.78 11.39 0.50
CA LEU A 78 2.42 11.74 -0.88
C LEU A 78 3.43 12.73 -1.49
N LYS A 79 3.87 13.74 -0.72
CA LYS A 79 4.90 14.69 -1.18
C LYS A 79 6.25 14.03 -1.43
N GLU A 80 6.65 13.05 -0.63
CA GLU A 80 7.89 12.31 -0.85
C GLU A 80 7.75 11.34 -2.02
N TYR A 81 6.57 10.73 -2.19
CA TYR A 81 6.27 9.83 -3.30
C TYR A 81 6.30 10.56 -4.65
N GLU A 82 5.74 11.77 -4.75
CA GLU A 82 5.82 12.61 -5.95
C GLU A 82 7.26 12.98 -6.35
N LYS A 83 8.23 12.91 -5.43
CA LYS A 83 9.65 13.16 -5.72
C LYS A 83 10.38 11.93 -6.28
N LEU A 84 9.71 10.77 -6.31
CA LEU A 84 10.26 9.53 -6.86
C LEU A 84 10.09 9.42 -8.39
N ASP A 85 9.48 10.44 -9.01
CA ASP A 85 9.36 10.61 -10.47
C ASP A 85 10.70 10.81 -11.18
#